data_AF-Q13WR5-F1
#
_entry.id   AF-Q13WR5-F1
#
_cell.length_a   1.000
_cell.length_b   1.000
_cell.length_c   1.000
_cell.angle_alpha   90.00
_cell.angle_beta   90.00
_cell.angle_gamma   90.00
#
_symmetry.space_group_name_H-M   'P 1'
#
loop_
_entity.id
_entity.type
_entity.pdbx_description
1 polymer ?
#
loop_
_entity_poly.entity_id
_entity_poly.type
_entity_poly.pdbx_seq_one_letter_code
_entity_poly.pdbx_strand_id
1 'polypeptide(L)'
;MGRLIDIAWPQLNVKVVAELNDERNPELCEEFWQQLPFKVTQAHPVVSGASMYAWTPVVSSAPVHHRELITECPIGRLRYSQSTGNKMSVQYGKGQEPLAQPVLGQVLPEYCHLLPGVGKAVWNNLFYEKDVIFLEVSAHEGQGHSGKPAKPMNLAPLAQKLYDEAERIQLVEPEEIRALRLGEVEDAGTYGQYFSAWDFANGMLRDYIMYTIYPILTLAGKLEPKALSQVLNELDVPYSSYLSVVGFKKLEALAGELREYVATAETKEEIQQVLRAFLKYGNRLCAWSYQMFPWYLGMFYNRSKDGQERPGRWKPDAE
;
A
#
# COMPACT_ATOMS: atom_id res chain seq x y z
N MET A 1 -2.55 24.32 14.26
CA MET A 1 -1.32 24.03 13.50
C MET A 1 -0.98 22.59 13.75
N GLY A 2 -0.92 21.81 12.69
CA GLY A 2 -0.50 20.42 12.74
C GLY A 2 1.02 20.29 12.72
N ARG A 3 1.48 19.08 13.01
CA ARG A 3 2.89 18.71 12.97
C ARG A 3 3.40 18.71 11.53
N LEU A 4 4.65 19.14 11.35
CA LEU A 4 5.31 19.15 10.05
C LEU A 4 6.09 17.86 9.80
N ILE A 5 6.02 17.35 8.57
CA ILE A 5 6.78 16.21 8.07
C ILE A 5 7.56 16.59 6.81
N ASP A 6 8.69 15.93 6.64
CA ASP A 6 9.47 15.93 5.41
C ASP A 6 9.10 14.72 4.57
N ILE A 7 8.92 14.94 3.26
CA ILE A 7 8.67 13.89 2.26
C ILE A 7 9.75 14.01 1.18
N ALA A 8 10.57 12.98 1.02
CA ALA A 8 11.72 12.99 0.13
C ALA A 8 11.68 11.84 -0.89
N TRP A 9 12.16 12.13 -2.10
CA TRP A 9 12.47 11.17 -3.16
C TRP A 9 13.96 11.29 -3.49
N PRO A 10 14.83 10.57 -2.76
CA PRO A 10 16.28 10.73 -2.88
C PRO A 10 16.80 10.54 -4.31
N GLN A 11 16.28 9.53 -5.03
CA GLN A 11 16.65 9.23 -6.41
C GLN A 11 16.30 10.36 -7.39
N LEU A 12 15.37 11.24 -7.02
CA LEU A 12 14.96 12.38 -7.84
C LEU A 12 15.53 13.71 -7.32
N ASN A 13 16.27 13.68 -6.20
CA ASN A 13 16.78 14.87 -5.51
C ASN A 13 15.67 15.90 -5.21
N VAL A 14 14.49 15.44 -4.80
CA VAL A 14 13.35 16.29 -4.41
C VAL A 14 12.97 16.02 -2.97
N LYS A 15 12.72 17.09 -2.22
CA LYS A 15 12.17 17.07 -0.87
C LYS A 15 11.10 18.15 -0.74
N VAL A 16 10.01 17.83 -0.07
CA VAL A 16 8.92 18.76 0.25
C VAL A 16 8.57 18.69 1.74
N VAL A 17 8.01 19.77 2.26
CA VAL A 17 7.47 19.82 3.64
C VAL A 17 5.95 19.80 3.57
N ALA A 18 5.32 19.07 4.49
CA ALA A 18 3.87 19.00 4.61
C ALA A 18 3.41 19.13 6.06
N GLU A 19 2.21 19.69 6.25
CA GLU A 19 1.54 19.78 7.54
C GLU A 19 0.51 18.64 7.67
N LEU A 20 0.55 17.90 8.78
CA LEU A 20 -0.44 16.89 9.12
C LEU A 20 -1.76 17.54 9.55
N ASN A 21 -2.89 16.88 9.27
CA ASN A 21 -4.21 17.37 9.61
C ASN A 21 -4.65 16.93 11.02
N ASP A 22 -3.83 17.27 12.02
CA ASP A 22 -4.01 16.88 13.42
C ASP A 22 -5.35 17.38 14.01
N GLU A 23 -5.89 18.47 13.48
CA GLU A 23 -7.17 19.02 13.96
C GLU A 23 -8.38 18.14 13.57
N ARG A 24 -8.38 17.60 12.34
CA ARG A 24 -9.57 16.95 11.77
C ARG A 24 -9.48 15.44 11.68
N ASN A 25 -8.28 14.86 11.77
CA ASN A 25 -8.08 13.42 11.86
C ASN A 25 -6.94 13.10 12.87
N PRO A 26 -7.07 13.49 14.14
CA PRO A 26 -5.98 13.39 15.12
C PRO A 26 -5.45 11.98 15.32
N GLU A 27 -6.33 10.97 15.41
CA GLU A 27 -5.94 9.59 15.70
C GLU A 27 -5.15 8.96 14.55
N LEU A 28 -5.59 9.21 13.31
CA LEU A 28 -4.87 8.79 12.11
C LEU A 28 -3.50 9.49 12.01
N CYS A 29 -3.45 10.79 12.27
CA CYS A 29 -2.20 11.55 12.21
C CYS A 29 -1.24 11.10 13.32
N GLU A 30 -1.74 10.74 14.50
CA GLU A 30 -0.95 10.18 15.59
C GLU A 30 -0.36 8.81 15.23
N GLU A 31 -1.17 7.88 14.73
CA GLU A 31 -0.68 6.57 14.29
C GLU A 31 0.39 6.70 13.18
N PHE A 32 0.20 7.66 12.26
CA PHE A 32 1.18 7.94 11.21
C PHE A 32 2.46 8.55 11.77
N TRP A 33 2.35 9.55 12.66
CA TRP A 33 3.47 10.24 13.30
C TRP A 33 4.36 9.27 14.06
N GLN A 34 3.79 8.38 14.86
CA GLN A 34 4.55 7.41 15.66
C GLN A 34 5.36 6.42 14.82
N GLN A 35 5.08 6.26 13.53
CA GLN A 35 5.84 5.39 12.64
C GLN A 35 6.99 6.11 11.91
N LEU A 36 7.19 7.41 12.15
CA LEU A 36 8.27 8.16 11.54
C LEU A 36 9.63 7.87 12.23
N PRO A 37 10.76 7.96 11.51
CA PRO A 37 10.86 8.01 10.05
C PRO A 37 10.67 6.64 9.39
N PHE A 38 10.19 6.62 8.15
CA PHE A 38 10.14 5.38 7.36
C PHE A 38 10.55 5.58 5.90
N LYS A 39 10.92 4.46 5.26
CA LYS A 39 11.28 4.37 3.84
C LYS A 39 10.47 3.26 3.18
N VAL A 40 9.84 3.56 2.05
CA VAL A 40 8.96 2.62 1.33
C VAL A 40 9.07 2.82 -0.19
N THR A 41 8.68 1.81 -0.97
CA THR A 41 8.60 1.92 -2.43
C THR A 41 7.53 2.93 -2.86
N GLN A 42 7.90 3.90 -3.69
CA GLN A 42 6.99 4.87 -4.27
C GLN A 42 6.30 4.29 -5.50
N ALA A 43 4.98 4.41 -5.57
CA ALA A 43 4.18 3.96 -6.70
C ALA A 43 3.28 5.08 -7.28
N HIS A 44 2.73 4.81 -8.45
CA HIS A 44 1.73 5.65 -9.12
C HIS A 44 0.40 4.88 -9.26
N PRO A 45 -0.78 5.45 -8.98
CA PRO A 45 -2.06 4.86 -9.37
C PRO A 45 -2.16 4.73 -10.90
N VAL A 46 -2.48 3.54 -11.39
CA VAL A 46 -2.82 3.30 -12.80
C VAL A 46 -4.28 3.61 -13.14
N VAL A 47 -5.09 4.06 -12.17
CA VAL A 47 -6.52 4.34 -12.34
C VAL A 47 -6.90 5.76 -11.89
N SER A 48 -6.50 6.17 -10.69
CA SER A 48 -7.04 7.35 -9.99
C SER A 48 -6.57 8.71 -10.54
N GLY A 49 -5.76 8.74 -11.60
CA GLY A 49 -5.25 9.97 -12.23
C GLY A 49 -3.96 10.48 -11.61
N ALA A 50 -3.77 11.80 -11.60
CA ALA A 50 -2.52 12.44 -11.22
C ALA A 50 -2.32 12.51 -9.69
N SER A 51 -2.00 11.38 -9.10
CA SER A 51 -1.61 11.23 -7.70
C SER A 51 -0.40 10.30 -7.61
N MET A 52 0.30 10.30 -6.49
CA MET A 52 1.34 9.33 -6.16
C MET A 52 0.96 8.67 -4.84
N TYR A 53 1.29 7.39 -4.63
CA TYR A 53 1.06 6.77 -3.34
C TYR A 53 2.16 5.78 -2.96
N ALA A 54 2.28 5.49 -1.68
CA ALA A 54 3.12 4.42 -1.17
C ALA A 54 2.41 3.69 -0.04
N TRP A 55 2.55 2.37 0.00
CA TRP A 55 2.12 1.56 1.15
C TRP A 55 2.98 1.91 2.35
N THR A 56 2.37 2.38 3.43
CA THR A 56 3.11 2.85 4.62
C THR A 56 3.30 1.72 5.64
N PRO A 57 4.30 1.77 6.53
CA PRO A 57 4.46 0.76 7.57
C PRO A 57 3.31 0.75 8.59
N VAL A 58 2.45 1.77 8.57
CA VAL A 58 1.29 1.94 9.45
C VAL A 58 0.17 0.99 8.99
N VAL A 59 -0.44 0.23 9.90
CA VAL A 59 -1.73 -0.46 9.63
C VAL A 59 -2.78 0.16 10.52
N SER A 60 -3.40 1.21 10.01
CA SER A 60 -4.33 2.06 10.73
C SER A 60 -5.75 1.51 10.63
N SER A 61 -6.44 1.48 11.76
CA SER A 61 -7.90 1.35 11.80
C SER A 61 -8.53 2.46 12.65
N ALA A 62 -7.81 3.58 12.81
CA ALA A 62 -8.25 4.73 13.56
C ALA A 62 -9.57 5.29 13.00
N PRO A 63 -10.43 5.88 13.86
CA PRO A 63 -11.57 6.67 13.39
C PRO A 63 -11.14 7.72 12.37
N VAL A 64 -12.00 7.99 11.39
CA VAL A 64 -11.80 9.05 10.39
C VAL A 64 -12.96 10.01 10.47
N HIS A 65 -12.64 11.27 10.76
CA HIS A 65 -13.63 12.33 10.97
C HIS A 65 -13.68 13.31 9.79
N HIS A 66 -12.65 13.34 8.93
CA HIS A 66 -12.64 14.18 7.72
C HIS A 66 -12.15 13.44 6.47
N ARG A 67 -12.91 13.59 5.39
CA ARG A 67 -12.62 13.03 4.06
C ARG A 67 -12.85 14.08 2.98
N GLU A 68 -12.13 13.94 1.87
CA GLU A 68 -12.32 14.75 0.67
C GLU A 68 -12.41 13.86 -0.57
N LEU A 69 -13.20 14.29 -1.55
CA LEU A 69 -13.26 13.65 -2.87
C LEU A 69 -11.92 13.83 -3.58
N ILE A 70 -11.36 12.73 -4.09
CA ILE A 70 -10.06 12.75 -4.81
C ILE A 70 -10.10 13.73 -6.01
N THR A 71 -11.25 13.86 -6.67
CA THR A 71 -11.48 14.78 -7.79
C THR A 71 -11.45 16.27 -7.41
N GLU A 72 -11.64 16.60 -6.14
CA GLU A 72 -11.72 17.97 -5.62
C GLU A 72 -10.47 18.37 -4.82
N CYS A 73 -9.60 17.40 -4.52
CA CYS A 73 -8.39 17.64 -3.76
C CYS A 73 -7.43 18.59 -4.48
N PRO A 74 -6.87 19.61 -3.78
CA PRO A 74 -5.86 20.48 -4.36
C PRO A 74 -4.52 19.74 -4.57
N ILE A 75 -3.63 20.32 -5.37
CA ILE A 75 -2.24 19.88 -5.46
C ILE A 75 -1.60 19.94 -4.07
N GLY A 76 -0.79 18.93 -3.74
CA GLY A 76 -0.15 18.78 -2.45
C GLY A 76 -1.03 18.12 -1.38
N ARG A 77 -2.31 17.86 -1.65
CA ARG A 77 -3.18 17.20 -0.68
C ARG A 77 -2.63 15.81 -0.32
N LEU A 78 -2.40 15.60 0.97
CA LEU A 78 -2.06 14.30 1.52
C LEU A 78 -3.34 13.55 1.92
N ARG A 79 -3.45 12.30 1.47
CA ARG A 79 -4.56 11.42 1.81
C ARG A 79 -4.05 10.10 2.33
N TYR A 80 -4.87 9.40 3.10
CA TYR A 80 -4.51 8.09 3.60
C TYR A 80 -5.61 7.09 3.30
N SER A 81 -5.28 6.02 2.58
CA SER A 81 -6.23 4.93 2.32
C SER A 81 -6.03 3.82 3.33
N GLN A 82 -6.80 3.82 4.42
CA GLN A 82 -6.75 2.75 5.42
C GLN A 82 -7.21 1.42 4.83
N SER A 83 -8.37 1.41 4.17
CA SER A 83 -9.02 0.19 3.68
C SER A 83 -8.45 -0.37 2.38
N THR A 84 -7.70 0.40 1.60
CA THR A 84 -7.10 -0.10 0.35
C THR A 84 -5.59 -0.16 0.42
N GLY A 85 -5.07 -0.75 1.51
CA GLY A 85 -3.66 -1.09 1.64
C GLY A 85 -2.82 -0.12 2.46
N ASN A 86 -3.44 0.68 3.34
CA ASN A 86 -2.72 1.59 4.25
C ASN A 86 -1.70 2.49 3.55
N LYS A 87 -2.19 3.17 2.51
CA LYS A 87 -1.37 3.95 1.58
C LYS A 87 -1.45 5.43 1.88
N MET A 88 -0.32 6.09 1.98
CA MET A 88 -0.25 7.54 1.91
C MET A 88 -0.23 7.95 0.45
N SER A 89 -1.06 8.93 0.09
CA SER A 89 -1.11 9.50 -1.26
C SER A 89 -0.80 10.99 -1.24
N VAL A 90 -0.12 11.47 -2.29
CA VAL A 90 0.11 12.90 -2.57
C VAL A 90 -0.59 13.23 -3.89
N GLN A 91 -1.44 14.25 -3.90
CA GLN A 91 -2.07 14.76 -5.12
C GLN A 91 -1.08 15.68 -5.87
N TYR A 92 -0.84 15.46 -7.17
CA TYR A 92 0.05 16.34 -7.95
C TYR A 92 -0.61 16.96 -9.18
N GLY A 93 -1.84 16.55 -9.52
CA GLY A 93 -2.60 17.12 -10.63
C GLY A 93 -4.10 16.87 -10.48
N LYS A 94 -4.81 16.55 -11.57
CA LYS A 94 -6.25 16.21 -11.55
C LYS A 94 -6.50 14.74 -11.23
N GLY A 95 -7.23 14.47 -10.15
CA GLY A 95 -7.77 13.16 -9.82
C GLY A 95 -8.93 12.75 -10.75
N GLN A 96 -9.12 11.45 -10.94
CA GLN A 96 -10.19 10.89 -11.79
C GLN A 96 -11.19 10.02 -11.02
N GLU A 97 -10.80 9.53 -9.85
CA GLU A 97 -11.60 8.64 -9.03
C GLU A 97 -12.56 9.45 -8.12
N PRO A 98 -13.88 9.27 -8.19
CA PRO A 98 -14.84 10.06 -7.41
C PRO A 98 -15.03 9.51 -5.97
N LEU A 99 -14.01 8.89 -5.38
CA LEU A 99 -14.07 8.36 -4.03
C LEU A 99 -13.58 9.39 -3.00
N ALA A 100 -14.18 9.34 -1.81
CA ALA A 100 -13.76 10.16 -0.67
C ALA A 100 -12.72 9.43 0.18
N GLN A 101 -11.57 10.06 0.41
CA GLN A 101 -10.48 9.51 1.21
C GLN A 101 -10.18 10.36 2.45
N PRO A 102 -9.76 9.73 3.57
CA PRO A 102 -9.25 10.43 4.74
C PRO A 102 -8.16 11.43 4.36
N VAL A 103 -8.28 12.66 4.86
CA VAL A 103 -7.24 13.68 4.69
C VAL A 103 -6.16 13.49 5.75
N LEU A 104 -4.93 13.27 5.31
CA LEU A 104 -3.76 13.15 6.19
C LEU A 104 -3.10 14.51 6.45
N GLY A 105 -3.18 15.44 5.51
CA GLY A 105 -2.42 16.68 5.56
C GLY A 105 -2.34 17.41 4.23
N GLN A 106 -1.40 18.35 4.12
CA GLN A 106 -1.19 19.19 2.93
C GLN A 106 0.29 19.56 2.81
N VAL A 107 0.89 19.33 1.64
CA VAL A 107 2.21 19.88 1.28
C VAL A 107 2.13 21.40 1.30
N LEU A 108 3.12 22.05 1.91
CA LEU A 108 3.15 23.51 2.02
C LEU A 108 3.20 24.14 0.63
N PRO A 109 2.49 25.27 0.41
CA PRO A 109 2.30 25.85 -0.92
C PRO A 109 3.59 26.09 -1.72
N GLU A 110 4.66 26.49 -1.04
CA GLU A 110 5.96 26.76 -1.65
C GLU A 110 6.62 25.52 -2.27
N TYR A 111 6.25 24.31 -1.87
CA TYR A 111 6.78 23.06 -2.45
C TYR A 111 5.88 22.42 -3.50
N CYS A 112 4.62 22.85 -3.63
CA CYS A 112 3.64 22.22 -4.51
C CYS A 112 4.07 22.19 -5.99
N HIS A 113 4.85 23.18 -6.42
CA HIS A 113 5.35 23.28 -7.80
C HIS A 113 6.32 22.15 -8.19
N LEU A 114 6.91 21.45 -7.21
CA LEU A 114 7.84 20.34 -7.45
C LEU A 114 7.11 19.03 -7.78
N LEU A 115 5.87 18.87 -7.31
CA LEU A 115 5.14 17.60 -7.35
C LEU A 115 4.83 17.06 -8.75
N PRO A 116 4.50 17.88 -9.77
CA PRO A 116 4.26 17.37 -11.11
C PRO A 116 5.46 16.66 -11.74
N GLY A 117 6.68 17.15 -11.50
CA GLY A 117 7.91 16.52 -11.97
C GLY A 117 8.12 15.15 -11.33
N VAL A 118 7.94 15.07 -10.00
CA VAL A 118 8.00 13.80 -9.26
C VAL A 118 6.94 12.82 -9.77
N GLY A 119 5.68 13.27 -9.93
CA GLY A 119 4.59 12.43 -10.42
C GLY A 119 4.86 11.81 -11.78
N LYS A 120 5.42 12.60 -12.72
CA LYS A 120 5.81 12.12 -14.05
C LYS A 120 6.94 11.08 -13.97
N ALA A 121 7.99 11.34 -13.18
CA ALA A 121 9.09 10.41 -13.00
C ALA A 121 8.62 9.07 -12.39
N VAL A 122 7.78 9.13 -11.35
CA VAL A 122 7.21 7.94 -10.71
C VAL A 122 6.30 7.18 -11.67
N TRP A 123 5.50 7.86 -12.49
CA TRP A 123 4.69 7.22 -13.54
C TRP A 123 5.55 6.50 -14.57
N ASN A 124 6.55 7.17 -15.15
CA ASN A 124 7.42 6.60 -16.18
C ASN A 124 8.15 5.36 -15.63
N ASN A 125 8.63 5.45 -14.39
CA ASN A 125 9.30 4.34 -13.73
C ASN A 125 8.36 3.16 -13.47
N LEU A 126 7.19 3.39 -12.87
CA LEU A 126 6.21 2.33 -12.63
C LEU A 126 5.74 1.71 -13.95
N PHE A 127 5.52 2.51 -14.99
CA PHE A 127 4.97 2.04 -16.24
C PHE A 127 6.00 1.20 -17.03
N TYR A 128 7.26 1.65 -17.09
CA TYR A 128 8.25 1.10 -18.02
C TYR A 128 9.60 0.74 -17.39
N GLU A 129 10.30 1.66 -16.72
CA GLU A 129 11.72 1.48 -16.35
C GLU A 129 11.93 0.42 -15.25
N LYS A 130 10.98 0.31 -14.32
CA LYS A 130 10.97 -0.67 -13.21
C LYS A 130 12.13 -0.54 -12.22
N ASP A 131 12.86 0.57 -12.23
CA ASP A 131 13.75 0.91 -11.12
C ASP A 131 12.95 1.11 -9.83
N VAL A 132 13.61 1.02 -8.67
CA VAL A 132 12.93 1.22 -7.38
C VAL A 132 13.15 2.66 -6.94
N ILE A 133 12.11 3.49 -7.07
CA ILE A 133 12.06 4.82 -6.46
C ILE A 133 11.56 4.67 -5.03
N PHE A 134 12.29 5.25 -4.08
CA PHE A 134 11.90 5.22 -2.67
C PHE A 134 11.31 6.56 -2.26
N LEU A 135 10.30 6.47 -1.40
CA LEU A 135 9.75 7.56 -0.62
C LEU A 135 10.32 7.46 0.79
N GLU A 136 10.90 8.54 1.28
CA GLU A 136 11.33 8.69 2.67
C GLU A 136 10.46 9.73 3.35
N VAL A 137 9.91 9.40 4.52
CA VAL A 137 9.09 10.31 5.32
C VAL A 137 9.67 10.41 6.71
N SER A 138 9.88 11.63 7.21
CA SER A 138 10.38 11.88 8.55
C SER A 138 9.67 13.06 9.18
N ALA A 139 9.75 13.20 10.51
CA ALA A 139 9.36 14.44 11.17
C ALA A 139 10.25 15.58 10.68
N HIS A 140 9.67 16.76 10.45
CA HIS A 140 10.44 17.95 10.15
C HIS A 140 11.27 18.37 11.37
N GLU A 141 12.40 19.03 11.13
CA GLU A 141 13.30 19.46 12.20
C GLU A 141 12.56 20.35 13.23
N GLY A 142 12.88 20.17 14.51
CA GLY A 142 12.29 20.95 15.61
C GLY A 142 10.88 20.54 16.04
N GLN A 143 10.27 19.51 15.45
CA GLN A 143 8.91 19.05 15.79
C GLN A 143 8.84 18.09 17.00
N GLY A 144 9.95 17.84 17.70
CA GLY A 144 9.96 17.05 18.93
C GLY A 144 9.69 15.54 18.77
N HIS A 145 9.77 14.98 17.55
CA HIS A 145 9.73 13.53 17.35
C HIS A 145 11.01 12.87 17.88
N SER A 146 10.91 11.64 18.39
CA SER A 146 12.05 10.84 18.92
C SER A 146 13.13 10.46 17.89
N GLY A 147 12.90 10.76 16.61
CA GLY A 147 13.69 10.26 15.47
C GLY A 147 13.64 8.74 15.24
N LYS A 148 12.80 7.98 15.96
CA LYS A 148 12.72 6.52 15.83
C LYS A 148 11.26 6.03 15.76
N PRO A 149 10.93 5.10 14.84
CA PRO A 149 9.58 4.55 14.79
C PRO A 149 9.24 3.82 16.09
N ALA A 150 8.00 4.01 16.56
CA ALA A 150 7.45 3.25 17.65
C ALA A 150 7.40 1.77 17.27
N LYS A 151 8.10 0.94 18.05
CA LYS A 151 8.05 -0.51 17.91
C LYS A 151 6.83 -1.04 18.67
N PRO A 152 6.06 -1.96 18.10
CA PRO A 152 5.03 -2.66 18.86
C PRO A 152 5.70 -3.42 20.01
N MET A 153 5.12 -3.28 21.20
CA MET A 153 5.57 -4.00 22.40
C MET A 153 4.73 -5.26 22.59
N ASN A 154 5.33 -6.30 23.17
CA ASN A 154 4.65 -7.54 23.56
C ASN A 154 3.87 -8.19 22.40
N LEU A 155 4.50 -8.28 21.22
CA LEU A 155 3.93 -9.03 20.11
C LEU A 155 3.88 -10.52 20.45
N ALA A 156 2.73 -11.16 20.20
CA ALA A 156 2.62 -12.60 20.16
C ALA A 156 3.64 -13.18 19.16
N PRO A 157 4.16 -14.41 19.37
CA PRO A 157 5.22 -14.97 18.54
C PRO A 157 4.93 -14.93 17.03
N LEU A 158 3.70 -15.25 16.62
CA LEU A 158 3.30 -15.19 15.21
C LEU A 158 3.24 -13.75 14.68
N ALA A 159 2.72 -12.81 15.48
CA ALA A 159 2.68 -11.39 15.11
C ALA A 159 4.11 -10.84 14.94
N GLN A 160 5.04 -11.23 15.81
CA GLN A 160 6.46 -10.87 15.70
C GLN A 160 7.08 -11.42 14.41
N LYS A 161 6.86 -12.72 14.11
CA LYS A 161 7.33 -13.36 12.87
C LYS A 161 6.82 -12.64 11.61
N LEU A 162 5.54 -12.29 11.57
CA LEU A 162 4.93 -11.56 10.46
C LEU A 162 5.46 -10.13 10.33
N TYR A 163 5.68 -9.46 11.47
CA TYR A 163 6.25 -8.12 11.50
C TYR A 163 7.68 -8.12 10.97
N ASP A 164 8.53 -9.03 11.44
CA ASP A 164 9.93 -9.15 11.02
C ASP A 164 10.03 -9.48 9.52
N GLU A 165 9.16 -10.36 9.02
CA GLU A 165 9.08 -10.65 7.61
C GLU A 165 8.67 -9.41 6.79
N ALA A 166 7.68 -8.65 7.25
CA ALA A 166 7.27 -7.42 6.59
C ALA A 166 8.40 -6.38 6.53
N GLU A 167 9.19 -6.23 7.60
CA GLU A 167 10.36 -5.34 7.61
C GLU A 167 11.45 -5.83 6.66
N ARG A 168 11.71 -7.15 6.62
CA ARG A 168 12.70 -7.76 5.73
C ARG A 168 12.42 -7.44 4.26
N ILE A 169 11.16 -7.50 3.84
CA ILE A 169 10.75 -7.24 2.45
C ILE A 169 10.32 -5.80 2.19
N GLN A 170 10.50 -4.87 3.13
CA GLN A 170 10.06 -3.49 2.91
C GLN A 170 10.81 -2.80 1.77
N LEU A 171 12.11 -3.08 1.66
CA LEU A 171 13.02 -2.43 0.69
C LEU A 171 13.66 -3.41 -0.30
N VAL A 172 13.37 -4.71 -0.15
CA VAL A 172 13.92 -5.77 -0.99
C VAL A 172 12.77 -6.56 -1.60
N GLU A 173 12.86 -6.79 -2.91
CA GLU A 173 11.88 -7.59 -3.65
C GLU A 173 11.77 -9.01 -3.04
N PRO A 174 10.57 -9.48 -2.68
CA PRO A 174 10.34 -10.85 -2.23
C PRO A 174 10.64 -11.86 -3.32
N GLU A 175 11.23 -13.00 -2.95
CA GLU A 175 11.57 -14.10 -3.87
C GLU A 175 10.37 -14.61 -4.64
N GLU A 176 9.20 -14.76 -4.01
CA GLU A 176 7.97 -15.23 -4.67
C GLU A 176 7.49 -14.27 -5.76
N ILE A 177 7.60 -12.96 -5.53
CA ILE A 177 7.27 -11.93 -6.53
C ILE A 177 8.27 -11.98 -7.68
N ARG A 178 9.56 -12.12 -7.36
CA ARG A 178 10.64 -12.20 -8.35
C ARG A 178 10.46 -13.41 -9.25
N ALA A 179 10.25 -14.60 -8.67
CA ALA A 179 10.03 -15.85 -9.40
C ALA A 179 8.82 -15.71 -10.34
N LEU A 180 7.71 -15.19 -9.84
CA LEU A 180 6.50 -14.95 -10.63
C LEU A 180 6.76 -14.06 -11.86
N ARG A 181 7.42 -12.91 -11.69
CA ARG A 181 7.67 -11.99 -12.82
C ARG A 181 8.69 -12.51 -13.82
N LEU A 182 9.58 -13.41 -13.40
CA LEU A 182 10.56 -14.08 -14.25
C LEU A 182 10.00 -15.34 -14.94
N GLY A 183 8.75 -15.72 -14.63
CA GLY A 183 8.12 -16.91 -15.20
C GLY A 183 8.63 -18.21 -14.59
N GLU A 184 9.25 -18.16 -13.42
CA GLU A 184 9.77 -19.31 -12.66
C GLU A 184 8.64 -19.96 -11.83
N VAL A 185 7.42 -19.99 -12.37
CA VAL A 185 6.24 -20.61 -11.73
C VAL A 185 6.10 -22.03 -12.26
N GLU A 186 6.16 -23.01 -11.37
CA GLU A 186 6.24 -24.43 -11.76
C GLU A 186 4.94 -24.95 -12.41
N ASP A 187 3.79 -24.67 -11.79
CA ASP A 187 2.55 -25.42 -12.07
C ASP A 187 1.44 -24.59 -12.75
N ALA A 188 1.60 -23.27 -12.88
CA ALA A 188 0.53 -22.37 -13.31
C ALA A 188 0.86 -21.65 -14.62
N GLY A 189 -0.08 -21.72 -15.58
CA GLY A 189 0.08 -21.05 -16.88
C GLY A 189 -0.38 -21.89 -18.07
N THR A 190 -1.65 -21.76 -18.45
CA THR A 190 -2.22 -22.54 -19.56
C THR A 190 -1.50 -22.23 -20.86
N TYR A 191 -1.20 -23.26 -21.66
CA TYR A 191 -0.50 -23.18 -22.94
C TYR A 191 0.94 -22.64 -22.86
N GLY A 192 1.63 -22.85 -21.72
CA GLY A 192 3.06 -22.58 -21.60
C GLY A 192 3.42 -21.09 -21.44
N GLN A 193 2.49 -20.26 -20.98
CA GLN A 193 2.73 -18.85 -20.64
C GLN A 193 2.41 -18.58 -19.18
N TYR A 194 3.09 -17.61 -18.56
CA TYR A 194 2.92 -17.26 -17.14
C TYR A 194 2.21 -15.92 -16.92
N PHE A 195 1.88 -15.17 -17.98
CA PHE A 195 1.23 -13.86 -17.87
C PHE A 195 -0.10 -13.96 -17.13
N SER A 196 -0.92 -14.98 -17.41
CA SER A 196 -2.20 -15.17 -16.71
C SER A 196 -2.02 -15.46 -15.23
N ALA A 197 -0.96 -16.19 -14.85
CA ALA A 197 -0.64 -16.42 -13.44
C ALA A 197 -0.21 -15.12 -12.75
N TRP A 198 0.55 -14.26 -13.45
CA TRP A 198 0.97 -12.96 -12.95
C TRP A 198 -0.19 -11.96 -12.79
N ASP A 199 -1.07 -11.86 -13.79
CA ASP A 199 -2.31 -11.07 -13.72
C ASP A 199 -3.20 -11.49 -12.55
N PHE A 200 -3.43 -12.80 -12.45
CA PHE A 200 -4.21 -13.40 -11.38
C PHE A 200 -3.63 -13.08 -10.00
N ALA A 201 -2.33 -13.31 -9.80
CA ALA A 201 -1.64 -12.98 -8.56
C ALA A 201 -1.78 -11.50 -8.19
N ASN A 202 -1.56 -10.59 -9.14
CA ASN A 202 -1.65 -9.15 -8.89
C ASN A 202 -3.06 -8.70 -8.49
N GLY A 203 -4.09 -9.26 -9.13
CA GLY A 203 -5.48 -9.01 -8.77
C GLY A 203 -5.84 -9.60 -7.41
N MET A 204 -5.62 -10.90 -7.22
CA MET A 204 -6.03 -11.61 -6.01
C MET A 204 -5.28 -11.17 -4.76
N LEU A 205 -3.99 -10.86 -4.85
CA LEU A 205 -3.24 -10.39 -3.70
C LEU A 205 -3.81 -9.07 -3.17
N ARG A 206 -4.17 -8.15 -4.07
CA ARG A 206 -4.84 -6.90 -3.71
C ARG A 206 -6.19 -7.17 -3.04
N ASP A 207 -7.01 -8.02 -3.65
CA ASP A 207 -8.36 -8.30 -3.15
C ASP A 207 -8.34 -9.05 -1.81
N TYR A 208 -7.42 -9.99 -1.65
CA TYR A 208 -7.19 -10.72 -0.41
C TYR A 208 -6.76 -9.78 0.72
N ILE A 209 -5.65 -9.06 0.55
CA ILE A 209 -5.09 -8.28 1.65
C ILE A 209 -5.95 -7.05 1.96
N MET A 210 -6.40 -6.34 0.93
CA MET A 210 -7.06 -5.04 1.12
C MET A 210 -8.57 -5.17 1.29
N TYR A 211 -9.22 -6.05 0.54
CA TYR A 211 -10.68 -6.13 0.51
C TYR A 211 -11.23 -7.33 1.30
N THR A 212 -10.37 -8.24 1.77
CA THR A 212 -10.77 -9.38 2.61
C THR A 212 -10.19 -9.25 4.02
N ILE A 213 -8.86 -9.25 4.18
CA ILE A 213 -8.23 -9.24 5.51
C ILE A 213 -8.44 -7.91 6.26
N TYR A 214 -8.37 -6.76 5.59
CA TYR A 214 -8.56 -5.48 6.28
C TYR A 214 -9.98 -5.36 6.89
N PRO A 215 -11.08 -5.66 6.16
CA PRO A 215 -12.39 -5.76 6.78
C PRO A 215 -12.44 -6.74 7.96
N ILE A 216 -11.78 -7.91 7.87
CA ILE A 216 -11.70 -8.87 8.98
C ILE A 216 -11.01 -8.25 10.20
N LEU A 217 -9.93 -7.48 10.03
CA LEU A 217 -9.32 -6.70 11.13
C LEU A 217 -10.33 -5.75 11.78
N THR A 218 -11.14 -5.04 10.98
CA THR A 218 -12.15 -4.14 11.54
C THR A 218 -13.29 -4.88 12.25
N LEU A 219 -13.60 -6.10 11.82
CA LEU A 219 -14.58 -6.98 12.45
C LEU A 219 -14.04 -7.65 13.71
N ALA A 220 -12.72 -7.84 13.84
CA ALA A 220 -12.10 -8.44 15.01
C ALA A 220 -12.37 -7.64 16.30
N GLY A 221 -12.61 -6.33 16.20
CA GLY A 221 -13.03 -5.51 17.35
C GLY A 221 -14.52 -5.62 17.71
N LYS A 222 -15.32 -6.33 16.90
CA LYS A 222 -16.79 -6.36 17.00
C LYS A 222 -17.33 -7.76 17.22
N LEU A 223 -16.72 -8.77 16.60
CA LEU A 223 -17.14 -10.17 16.68
C LEU A 223 -16.39 -10.90 17.80
N GLU A 224 -17.02 -11.96 18.33
CA GLU A 224 -16.37 -12.86 19.26
C GLU A 224 -15.30 -13.72 18.55
N PRO A 225 -14.17 -14.05 19.20
CA PRO A 225 -13.04 -14.79 18.61
C PRO A 225 -13.46 -16.01 17.77
N LYS A 226 -14.34 -16.86 18.30
CA LYS A 226 -14.83 -18.06 17.62
C LYS A 226 -15.57 -17.74 16.31
N ALA A 227 -16.42 -16.72 16.31
CA ALA A 227 -17.15 -16.31 15.11
C ALA A 227 -16.19 -15.72 14.06
N LEU A 228 -15.19 -14.95 14.51
CA LEU A 228 -14.19 -14.39 13.61
C LEU A 228 -13.30 -15.49 12.99
N SER A 229 -12.93 -16.52 13.76
CA SER A 229 -12.18 -17.68 13.25
C SER A 229 -12.93 -18.38 12.10
N GLN A 230 -14.25 -18.55 12.24
CA GLN A 230 -15.08 -19.10 11.16
C GLN A 230 -15.07 -18.22 9.92
N VAL A 231 -15.27 -16.90 10.08
CA VAL A 231 -15.22 -15.93 8.97
C VAL A 231 -13.86 -15.95 8.27
N LEU A 232 -12.77 -15.98 9.04
CA LEU A 232 -11.42 -16.03 8.51
C LEU A 232 -11.22 -17.30 7.67
N ASN A 233 -11.59 -18.47 8.18
CA ASN A 233 -11.41 -19.74 7.45
C ASN A 233 -12.17 -19.77 6.13
N GLU A 234 -13.43 -19.31 6.10
CA GLU A 234 -14.25 -19.31 4.87
C GLU A 234 -13.70 -18.36 3.80
N LEU A 235 -13.15 -17.22 4.23
CA LEU A 235 -12.69 -16.19 3.29
C LEU A 235 -11.23 -16.36 2.88
N ASP A 236 -10.35 -16.79 3.78
CA ASP A 236 -8.91 -16.85 3.55
C ASP A 236 -8.50 -18.03 2.67
N VAL A 237 -9.02 -19.24 2.94
CA VAL A 237 -8.58 -20.47 2.27
C VAL A 237 -8.66 -20.37 0.73
N PRO A 238 -9.74 -19.83 0.12
CA PRO A 238 -9.79 -19.64 -1.33
C PRO A 238 -8.69 -18.70 -1.87
N TYR A 239 -8.28 -17.68 -1.12
CA TYR A 239 -7.20 -16.78 -1.58
C TYR A 239 -5.82 -17.39 -1.37
N SER A 240 -5.50 -17.83 -0.16
CA SER A 240 -4.17 -18.33 0.19
C SER A 240 -3.79 -19.58 -0.61
N SER A 241 -4.72 -20.52 -0.79
CA SER A 241 -4.47 -21.76 -1.54
C SER A 241 -4.24 -21.50 -3.03
N TYR A 242 -5.06 -20.63 -3.65
CA TYR A 242 -4.88 -20.32 -5.07
C TYR A 242 -3.65 -19.45 -5.34
N LEU A 243 -3.32 -18.52 -4.45
CA LEU A 243 -2.06 -17.76 -4.55
C LEU A 243 -0.85 -18.69 -4.44
N SER A 244 -0.93 -19.76 -3.64
CA SER A 244 0.09 -20.81 -3.58
C SER A 244 0.26 -21.57 -4.90
N VAL A 245 -0.81 -21.81 -5.65
CA VAL A 245 -0.73 -22.43 -6.99
C VAL A 245 0.11 -21.58 -7.94
N VAL A 246 0.06 -20.25 -7.82
CA VAL A 246 0.84 -19.31 -8.65
C VAL A 246 2.16 -18.86 -7.99
N GLY A 247 2.63 -19.57 -6.96
CA GLY A 247 3.98 -19.42 -6.41
C GLY A 247 4.09 -18.78 -5.02
N PHE A 248 2.99 -18.38 -4.37
CA PHE A 248 3.03 -17.77 -3.04
C PHE A 248 2.93 -18.80 -1.89
N LYS A 249 3.85 -19.76 -1.85
CA LYS A 249 3.89 -20.84 -0.84
C LYS A 249 4.07 -20.32 0.59
N LYS A 250 4.92 -19.30 0.78
CA LYS A 250 5.17 -18.66 2.07
C LYS A 250 3.94 -17.89 2.56
N LEU A 251 3.24 -17.19 1.67
CA LEU A 251 1.97 -16.55 2.02
C LEU A 251 0.94 -17.57 2.51
N GLU A 252 0.80 -18.71 1.83
CA GLU A 252 -0.11 -19.78 2.24
C GLU A 252 0.27 -20.37 3.60
N ALA A 253 1.55 -20.66 3.83
CA ALA A 253 2.03 -21.15 5.11
C ALA A 253 1.71 -20.17 6.26
N LEU A 254 2.02 -18.88 6.06
CA LEU A 254 1.74 -17.83 7.05
C LEU A 254 0.23 -17.61 7.26
N ALA A 255 -0.58 -17.75 6.22
CA ALA A 255 -2.04 -17.70 6.33
C ALA A 255 -2.58 -18.90 7.12
N GLY A 256 -2.00 -20.10 6.93
CA GLY A 256 -2.28 -21.27 7.76
C GLY A 256 -2.00 -21.03 9.23
N GLU A 257 -0.80 -20.54 9.55
CA GLU A 257 -0.43 -20.18 10.93
C GLU A 257 -1.36 -19.12 11.52
N LEU A 258 -1.78 -18.13 10.72
CA LEU A 258 -2.76 -17.11 11.14
C LEU A 258 -4.10 -17.76 11.51
N ARG A 259 -4.64 -18.64 10.66
CA ARG A 259 -5.91 -19.34 10.92
C ARG A 259 -5.85 -20.18 12.20
N GLU A 260 -4.75 -20.93 12.39
CA GLU A 260 -4.52 -21.72 13.60
C GLU A 260 -4.47 -20.85 14.85
N TYR A 261 -3.72 -19.74 14.80
CA TYR A 261 -3.62 -18.80 15.92
C TYR A 261 -4.98 -18.19 16.28
N VAL A 262 -5.73 -17.70 15.29
CA VAL A 262 -7.06 -17.09 15.51
C VAL A 262 -8.08 -18.11 16.03
N ALA A 263 -7.94 -19.40 15.70
CA ALA A 263 -8.80 -20.45 16.22
C ALA A 263 -8.63 -20.71 17.72
N THR A 264 -7.44 -20.43 18.27
CA THR A 264 -7.11 -20.67 19.68
C THR A 264 -7.00 -19.40 20.53
N ALA A 265 -6.99 -18.21 19.91
CA ALA A 265 -6.88 -16.94 20.62
C ALA A 265 -8.08 -16.70 21.55
N GLU A 266 -7.82 -16.21 22.76
CA GLU A 266 -8.85 -15.97 23.77
C GLU A 266 -9.40 -14.55 23.71
N THR A 267 -8.60 -13.60 23.20
CA THR A 267 -8.92 -12.17 23.23
C THR A 267 -8.97 -11.54 21.85
N LYS A 268 -9.75 -10.45 21.72
CA LYS A 268 -9.86 -9.68 20.47
C LYS A 268 -8.55 -8.95 20.17
N GLU A 269 -7.84 -8.57 21.23
CA GLU A 269 -6.58 -7.84 21.19
C GLU A 269 -5.45 -8.69 20.55
N GLU A 270 -5.31 -9.95 20.96
CA GLU A 270 -4.37 -10.90 20.35
C GLU A 270 -4.63 -11.09 18.86
N ILE A 271 -5.90 -11.27 18.50
CA ILE A 271 -6.34 -11.43 17.11
C ILE A 271 -6.05 -10.17 16.29
N GLN A 272 -6.40 -8.98 16.80
CA GLN A 272 -6.11 -7.73 16.11
C GLN A 272 -4.61 -7.52 15.92
N GLN A 273 -3.80 -7.89 16.90
CA GLN A 273 -2.34 -7.76 16.83
C GLN A 273 -1.77 -8.62 15.68
N VAL A 274 -2.17 -9.90 15.58
CA VAL A 274 -1.67 -10.78 14.51
C VAL A 274 -2.23 -10.38 13.14
N LEU A 275 -3.50 -9.96 13.04
CA LEU A 275 -4.10 -9.50 11.78
C LEU A 275 -3.42 -8.22 11.27
N ARG A 276 -3.06 -7.28 12.15
CA ARG A 276 -2.29 -6.09 11.76
C ARG A 276 -0.91 -6.46 11.22
N ALA A 277 -0.22 -7.41 11.86
CA ALA A 277 1.07 -7.88 11.39
C ALA A 277 0.95 -8.59 10.02
N PHE A 278 -0.07 -9.43 9.84
CA PHE A 278 -0.34 -10.09 8.57
C PHE A 278 -0.68 -9.08 7.46
N LEU A 279 -1.50 -8.07 7.75
CA LEU A 279 -1.78 -6.97 6.82
C LEU A 279 -0.54 -6.19 6.46
N LYS A 280 0.36 -5.93 7.42
CA LYS A 280 1.62 -5.23 7.16
C LYS A 280 2.46 -6.03 6.16
N TYR A 281 2.61 -7.34 6.37
CA TYR A 281 3.27 -8.27 5.46
C TYR A 281 2.62 -8.28 4.07
N GLY A 282 1.32 -8.54 4.01
CA GLY A 282 0.56 -8.59 2.76
C GLY A 282 0.60 -7.27 1.98
N ASN A 283 0.60 -6.13 2.67
CA ASN A 283 0.72 -4.81 2.03
C ASN A 283 2.09 -4.62 1.38
N ARG A 284 3.18 -5.18 1.92
CA ARG A 284 4.48 -5.19 1.24
C ARG A 284 4.46 -6.04 -0.01
N LEU A 285 3.87 -7.24 0.06
CA LEU A 285 3.70 -8.09 -1.13
C LEU A 285 2.89 -7.34 -2.21
N CYS A 286 1.77 -6.70 -1.83
CA CYS A 286 0.97 -5.87 -2.74
C CYS A 286 1.81 -4.76 -3.39
N ALA A 287 2.66 -4.08 -2.61
CA ALA A 287 3.51 -3.01 -3.12
C ALA A 287 4.48 -3.53 -4.19
N TRP A 288 5.13 -4.67 -3.95
CA TRP A 288 6.07 -5.28 -4.90
C TRP A 288 5.37 -5.87 -6.12
N SER A 289 4.27 -6.60 -5.93
CA SER A 289 3.44 -7.11 -7.02
C SER A 289 3.03 -5.97 -7.93
N TYR A 290 2.54 -4.86 -7.36
CA TYR A 290 2.11 -3.70 -8.10
C TYR A 290 3.25 -2.99 -8.84
N GLN A 291 4.42 -2.84 -8.19
CA GLN A 291 5.59 -2.22 -8.80
C GLN A 291 6.06 -3.01 -10.03
N MET A 292 6.13 -4.33 -9.90
CA MET A 292 6.70 -5.18 -10.92
C MET A 292 5.72 -5.52 -12.05
N PHE A 293 4.41 -5.47 -11.79
CA PHE A 293 3.39 -5.80 -12.78
C PHE A 293 3.60 -5.07 -14.11
N PRO A 294 3.44 -5.72 -15.29
CA PRO A 294 3.82 -5.15 -16.59
C PRO A 294 2.79 -4.13 -17.10
N TRP A 295 2.64 -3.00 -16.40
CA TRP A 295 1.70 -1.93 -16.74
C TRP A 295 1.91 -1.35 -18.14
N TYR A 296 3.13 -1.45 -18.70
CA TYR A 296 3.42 -1.04 -20.07
C TYR A 296 2.47 -1.68 -21.09
N LEU A 297 1.90 -2.86 -20.81
CA LEU A 297 0.89 -3.49 -21.67
C LEU A 297 -0.29 -2.55 -21.95
N GLY A 298 -0.60 -1.62 -21.04
CA GLY A 298 -1.61 -0.58 -21.23
C GLY A 298 -1.40 0.30 -22.47
N MET A 299 -0.19 0.34 -23.05
CA MET A 299 0.10 1.05 -24.30
C MET A 299 -0.66 0.50 -25.51
N PHE A 300 -1.13 -0.75 -25.43
CA PHE A 300 -1.93 -1.39 -26.47
C PHE A 300 -3.45 -1.22 -26.27
N TYR A 301 -3.87 -0.56 -25.18
CA TYR A 301 -5.28 -0.41 -24.79
C TYR A 301 -5.67 1.06 -24.70
N ASN A 302 -5.62 1.75 -25.83
CA ASN A 302 -5.92 3.17 -25.92
C ASN A 302 -7.40 3.44 -25.61
N ARG A 303 -7.65 4.53 -24.88
CA ARG A 303 -9.02 4.99 -24.64
C ARG A 303 -9.51 5.76 -25.86
N SER A 304 -10.59 5.32 -26.48
CA SER A 304 -11.36 6.18 -27.38
C SER A 304 -12.28 7.08 -26.55
N LYS A 305 -12.20 8.39 -26.78
CA LYS A 305 -13.15 9.36 -26.22
C LYS A 305 -13.50 10.38 -27.29
N ASP A 306 -14.79 10.58 -27.52
CA ASP A 306 -15.32 11.53 -28.52
C ASP A 306 -14.79 11.23 -29.93
N GLY A 307 -14.62 9.95 -30.26
CA GLY A 307 -14.08 9.50 -31.56
C GLY A 307 -12.57 9.68 -31.73
N GLN A 308 -11.86 10.18 -30.71
CA GLN A 308 -10.40 10.31 -30.72
C GLN A 308 -9.75 9.25 -29.82
N GLU A 309 -8.78 8.52 -30.39
CA GLU A 309 -7.91 7.68 -29.58
C GLU A 309 -6.97 8.54 -28.75
N ARG A 310 -6.90 8.23 -27.46
CA ARG A 310 -5.94 8.80 -26.53
C ARG A 310 -4.96 7.70 -26.16
N PRO A 311 -3.70 7.78 -26.63
CA PRO A 311 -2.75 6.72 -26.37
C PRO A 311 -2.48 6.60 -24.87
N GLY A 312 -2.31 5.35 -24.40
CA GLY A 312 -1.74 5.08 -23.08
C GLY A 312 -0.39 5.80 -22.98
N ARG A 313 -0.31 6.84 -22.15
CA ARG A 313 0.82 7.77 -22.18
C ARG A 313 2.03 7.14 -21.48
N TRP A 314 2.99 6.62 -22.23
CA TRP A 314 4.41 6.77 -21.88
C TRP A 314 4.90 8.02 -22.59
N LYS A 315 5.30 9.05 -21.83
CA LYS A 315 5.82 10.32 -22.38
C LYS A 315 7.19 10.59 -21.76
N PRO A 316 8.28 10.02 -22.31
CA PRO A 316 9.62 10.35 -21.85
C PRO A 316 9.89 11.85 -22.01
N ASP A 317 9.51 12.44 -23.16
CA ASP A 317 10.08 13.73 -23.60
C ASP A 317 9.09 14.89 -23.78
N ALA A 318 7.95 14.92 -23.09
CA ALA A 318 7.14 16.15 -23.08
C ALA A 318 7.69 17.12 -22.03
N GLU A 319 8.47 18.10 -22.49
CA GLU A 319 8.69 19.41 -21.85
C GLU A 319 7.37 20.07 -21.43
#